data_AF-A0A8T3LYF9-F1
#
_entry.id   AF-A0A8T3LYF9-F1
#
_cell.length_a   1.000
_cell.length_b   1.000
_cell.length_c   1.000
_cell.angle_alpha   90.00
_cell.angle_beta   90.00
_cell.angle_gamma   90.00
#
_symmetry.space_group_name_H-M   'P 1'
#
loop_
_entity.id
_entity.type
_entity.pdbx_description
1 polymer ?
#
loop_
_entity_poly.entity_id
_entity_poly.type
_entity_poly.pdbx_seq_one_letter_code
_entity_poly.pdbx_strand_id
1 'polypeptide(L)'
;PVFQMYLLRVVFSGFYMHVLWTGLTGIGIAYYLTRRDKPRQHRLLVAAGLFLAGVSSHFVWNSPLFTSILAGNPGPVQMITFGLLKGAPFLGFLAILILLAQRRERRWFEIATADEAGSDVLTREEVATLGDMRSRFRARRAMGRSHGPSAGKLLGRLQREQINLAMVRTRVGDPSHPDVMKQREEIRSLRVQLAAIPALPVAPILPAGPAAGVPSMAASAPQGVVTGVWAPTHRVPDSTLQAWAAPDPSRTPIATLAARLDVRLVERTGDWARVVASNGWTGWVDARLLLILGE
;
A
#
# COMPACT_ATOMS: atom_id res chain seq x y z
N PRO A 1 -21.81 -18.63 -36.67
CA PRO A 1 -22.99 -18.33 -35.83
C PRO A 1 -23.15 -19.23 -34.58
N VAL A 2 -23.17 -20.57 -34.72
CA VAL A 2 -23.41 -21.50 -33.59
C VAL A 2 -22.26 -21.51 -32.56
N PHE A 3 -21.01 -21.50 -33.02
CA PHE A 3 -19.83 -21.48 -32.12
C PHE A 3 -19.71 -20.19 -31.29
N GLN A 4 -20.04 -19.04 -31.90
CA GLN A 4 -20.07 -17.73 -31.23
C GLN A 4 -21.18 -17.68 -30.17
N MET A 5 -22.38 -18.18 -30.49
CA MET A 5 -23.48 -18.30 -29.54
C MET A 5 -23.19 -19.33 -28.45
N TYR A 6 -22.51 -20.43 -28.76
CA TYR A 6 -22.06 -21.40 -27.77
C TYR A 6 -21.06 -20.78 -26.78
N LEU A 7 -20.04 -20.06 -27.26
CA LEU A 7 -19.08 -19.34 -26.41
C LEU A 7 -19.76 -18.29 -25.52
N LEU A 8 -20.63 -17.45 -26.09
CA LEU A 8 -21.39 -16.47 -25.32
C LEU A 8 -22.31 -17.11 -24.28
N ARG A 9 -22.98 -18.22 -24.63
CA ARG A 9 -23.99 -18.82 -23.76
C ARG A 9 -23.41 -19.77 -22.72
N VAL A 10 -22.32 -20.48 -23.03
CA VAL A 10 -21.72 -21.47 -22.13
C VAL A 10 -20.59 -20.86 -21.30
N VAL A 11 -19.67 -20.12 -21.92
CA VAL A 11 -18.50 -19.55 -21.22
C VAL A 11 -18.87 -18.25 -20.50
N PHE A 12 -19.59 -17.34 -21.15
CA PHE A 12 -19.97 -16.06 -20.53
C PHE A 12 -21.25 -16.15 -19.68
N SER A 13 -22.24 -16.97 -20.04
CA SER A 13 -23.55 -17.00 -19.34
C SER A 13 -23.80 -18.24 -18.48
N GLY A 14 -23.23 -19.41 -18.80
CA GLY A 14 -23.62 -20.69 -18.19
C GLY A 14 -22.87 -21.02 -16.92
N PHE A 15 -21.54 -21.11 -17.00
CA PHE A 15 -20.70 -21.50 -15.86
C PHE A 15 -20.72 -20.48 -14.72
N TYR A 16 -20.69 -19.19 -15.06
CA TYR A 16 -20.57 -18.13 -14.07
C TYR A 16 -21.77 -18.09 -13.11
N MET A 17 -22.99 -18.26 -13.63
CA MET A 17 -24.20 -18.07 -12.84
C MET A 17 -24.64 -19.26 -12.02
N HIS A 18 -24.52 -20.48 -12.55
CA HIS A 18 -24.96 -21.67 -11.81
C HIS A 18 -24.03 -21.93 -10.62
N VAL A 19 -22.73 -21.69 -10.81
CA VAL A 19 -21.74 -21.76 -9.73
C VAL A 19 -21.99 -20.67 -8.68
N LEU A 20 -22.36 -19.45 -9.09
CA LEU A 20 -22.65 -18.36 -8.17
C LEU A 20 -23.92 -18.63 -7.32
N TRP A 21 -24.98 -19.16 -7.94
CA TRP A 21 -26.22 -19.52 -7.22
C TRP A 21 -26.02 -20.66 -6.21
N THR A 22 -25.41 -21.76 -6.67
CA THR A 22 -25.11 -22.92 -5.81
C THR A 22 -24.12 -22.54 -4.71
N GLY A 23 -23.11 -21.74 -5.04
CA GLY A 23 -22.13 -21.21 -4.09
C GLY A 23 -22.78 -20.34 -3.00
N LEU A 24 -23.65 -19.40 -3.37
CA LEU A 24 -24.37 -18.55 -2.42
C LEU A 24 -25.23 -19.35 -1.44
N THR A 25 -25.98 -20.32 -1.98
CA THR A 25 -26.82 -21.20 -1.18
C THR A 25 -25.96 -22.06 -0.24
N GLY A 26 -24.86 -22.63 -0.74
CA GLY A 26 -23.90 -23.39 0.06
C GLY A 26 -23.26 -22.57 1.17
N ILE A 27 -22.87 -21.31 0.91
CA ILE A 27 -22.35 -20.38 1.91
C ILE A 27 -23.42 -20.10 2.98
N GLY A 28 -24.69 -19.91 2.58
CA GLY A 28 -25.80 -19.71 3.51
C GLY A 28 -26.00 -20.90 4.46
N ILE A 29 -26.01 -22.11 3.91
CA ILE A 29 -26.11 -23.35 4.70
C ILE A 29 -24.89 -23.49 5.62
N ALA A 30 -23.67 -23.27 5.11
CA ALA A 30 -22.45 -23.36 5.90
C ALA A 30 -22.44 -22.33 7.05
N TYR A 31 -22.84 -21.08 6.79
CA TYR A 31 -22.97 -20.04 7.81
C TYR A 31 -23.97 -20.49 8.88
N TYR A 32 -25.13 -21.02 8.44
CA TYR A 32 -26.11 -21.55 9.36
C TYR A 32 -25.52 -22.66 10.21
N LEU A 33 -24.78 -23.63 9.67
CA LEU A 33 -24.29 -24.77 10.45
C LEU A 33 -23.09 -24.46 11.36
N THR A 34 -22.18 -23.58 10.91
CA THR A 34 -20.87 -23.37 11.55
C THR A 34 -20.86 -22.22 12.57
N ARG A 35 -21.67 -21.17 12.39
CA ARG A 35 -21.62 -19.96 13.22
C ARG A 35 -22.47 -20.08 14.50
N ARG A 36 -22.11 -21.04 15.36
CA ARG A 36 -22.83 -21.31 16.63
C ARG A 36 -22.66 -20.20 17.68
N ASP A 37 -21.74 -19.27 17.45
CA ASP A 37 -21.57 -18.04 18.24
C ASP A 37 -22.71 -17.03 18.05
N LYS A 38 -23.63 -17.26 17.10
CA LYS A 38 -24.75 -16.38 16.78
C LYS A 38 -26.11 -17.03 17.10
N PRO A 39 -27.14 -16.24 17.46
CA PRO A 39 -28.47 -16.77 17.71
C PRO A 39 -29.05 -17.41 16.43
N ARG A 40 -29.92 -18.41 16.61
CA ARG A 40 -30.51 -19.20 15.50
C ARG A 40 -31.24 -18.31 14.48
N GLN A 41 -31.97 -17.29 14.94
CA GLN A 41 -32.68 -16.34 14.08
C GLN A 41 -31.72 -15.57 13.16
N HIS A 42 -30.60 -15.07 13.68
CA HIS A 42 -29.62 -14.35 12.86
C HIS A 42 -29.00 -15.25 11.79
N ARG A 43 -28.66 -16.50 12.16
CA ARG A 43 -28.14 -17.49 11.21
C ARG A 43 -29.15 -17.82 10.12
N LEU A 44 -30.43 -17.96 10.48
CA LEU A 44 -31.50 -18.22 9.52
C LEU A 44 -31.71 -17.03 8.59
N LEU A 45 -31.71 -15.80 9.12
CA LEU A 45 -31.83 -14.57 8.31
C LEU A 45 -30.68 -14.45 7.30
N VAL A 46 -29.44 -14.74 7.71
CA VAL A 46 -28.29 -14.73 6.79
C VAL A 46 -28.42 -15.82 5.72
N ALA A 47 -28.80 -17.03 6.10
CA ALA A 47 -28.99 -18.14 5.15
C ALA A 47 -30.11 -17.85 4.14
N ALA A 48 -31.27 -17.38 4.63
CA ALA A 48 -32.39 -16.97 3.79
C ALA A 48 -32.02 -15.78 2.89
N GLY A 49 -31.29 -14.79 3.41
CA GLY A 49 -30.81 -13.64 2.64
C GLY A 49 -29.87 -14.05 1.50
N LEU A 50 -28.92 -14.96 1.75
CA LEU A 50 -28.01 -15.46 0.71
C LEU A 50 -28.74 -16.31 -0.34
N PHE A 51 -29.72 -17.11 0.08
CA PHE A 51 -30.59 -17.84 -0.83
C PHE A 51 -31.41 -16.89 -1.73
N LEU A 52 -32.08 -15.90 -1.13
CA LEU A 52 -32.84 -14.88 -1.85
C LEU A 52 -31.95 -14.03 -2.77
N ALA A 53 -30.71 -13.74 -2.36
CA ALA A 53 -29.73 -13.07 -3.22
C ALA A 53 -29.42 -13.90 -4.47
N GLY A 54 -29.28 -15.23 -4.33
CA GLY A 54 -29.14 -16.15 -5.44
C GLY A 54 -30.37 -16.18 -6.36
N VAL A 55 -31.58 -16.25 -5.81
CA VAL A 55 -32.82 -16.22 -6.60
C VAL A 55 -32.97 -14.89 -7.36
N SER A 56 -32.73 -13.77 -6.68
CA SER A 56 -32.80 -12.42 -7.26
C SER A 56 -31.77 -12.24 -8.37
N SER A 57 -30.56 -12.76 -8.16
CA SER A 57 -29.48 -12.82 -9.15
C SER A 57 -29.92 -13.54 -10.44
N HIS A 58 -30.55 -14.72 -10.29
CA HIS A 58 -31.08 -15.48 -11.41
C HIS A 58 -32.21 -14.72 -12.13
N PHE A 59 -33.11 -14.09 -11.38
CA PHE A 59 -34.18 -13.27 -11.94
C PHE A 59 -33.64 -12.08 -12.73
N VAL A 60 -32.69 -11.32 -12.16
CA VAL A 60 -32.06 -10.17 -12.83
C VAL A 60 -31.41 -10.60 -14.15
N TRP A 61 -30.74 -11.76 -14.18
CA TRP A 61 -30.13 -12.21 -15.43
C TRP A 61 -31.15 -12.59 -16.49
N ASN A 62 -32.19 -13.35 -16.13
CA ASN A 62 -33.24 -13.78 -17.07
C ASN A 62 -34.24 -12.68 -17.43
N SER A 63 -34.28 -11.58 -16.66
CA SER A 63 -35.19 -10.47 -16.94
C SER A 63 -34.87 -9.77 -18.27
N PRO A 64 -35.86 -9.15 -18.92
CA PRO A 64 -35.64 -8.33 -20.12
C PRO A 64 -34.99 -6.97 -19.80
N LEU A 65 -34.47 -6.75 -18.59
CA LEU A 65 -33.78 -5.52 -18.23
C LEU A 65 -32.61 -5.25 -19.19
N PHE A 66 -32.49 -4.00 -19.63
CA PHE A 66 -31.42 -3.51 -20.50
C PHE A 66 -31.36 -4.13 -21.91
N THR A 67 -32.34 -4.94 -22.33
CA THR A 67 -32.34 -5.55 -23.68
C THR A 67 -32.47 -4.52 -24.79
N SER A 68 -33.05 -3.35 -24.51
CA SER A 68 -33.10 -2.21 -25.43
C SER A 68 -31.72 -1.74 -25.89
N ILE A 69 -30.66 -1.97 -25.10
CA ILE A 69 -29.26 -1.68 -25.48
C ILE A 69 -28.81 -2.56 -26.65
N LEU A 70 -29.41 -3.74 -26.80
CA LEU A 70 -29.12 -4.70 -27.85
C LEU A 70 -30.08 -4.62 -29.04
N ALA A 71 -30.94 -3.59 -29.11
CA ALA A 71 -31.90 -3.44 -30.19
C ALA A 71 -31.20 -3.18 -31.55
N GLY A 72 -31.74 -3.76 -32.63
CA GLY A 72 -31.19 -3.63 -33.98
C GLY A 72 -29.97 -4.54 -34.21
N ASN A 73 -28.91 -3.98 -34.79
CA ASN A 73 -27.63 -4.67 -35.02
C ASN A 73 -26.57 -4.16 -34.03
N PRO A 74 -26.50 -4.73 -32.82
CA PRO A 74 -25.68 -4.15 -31.77
C PRO A 74 -24.18 -4.28 -32.06
N GLY A 75 -23.46 -3.17 -31.89
CA GLY A 75 -22.01 -3.13 -32.01
C GLY A 75 -21.29 -3.67 -30.76
N PRO A 76 -19.95 -3.88 -30.81
CA PRO A 76 -19.17 -4.41 -29.69
C PRO A 76 -19.31 -3.61 -28.38
N VAL A 77 -19.41 -2.28 -28.48
CA VAL A 77 -19.58 -1.39 -27.32
C VAL A 77 -20.91 -1.64 -26.60
N GLN A 78 -22.00 -1.86 -27.34
CA GLN A 78 -23.31 -2.16 -26.76
C GLN A 78 -23.33 -3.53 -26.08
N MET A 79 -22.65 -4.53 -26.64
CA MET A 79 -22.48 -5.85 -26.02
C MET A 79 -21.73 -5.76 -24.69
N ILE A 80 -20.61 -5.05 -24.66
CA ILE A 80 -19.83 -4.82 -23.43
C ILE A 80 -20.67 -4.07 -22.39
N THR A 81 -21.37 -3.01 -22.82
CA THR A 81 -22.21 -2.18 -21.95
C THR A 81 -23.33 -3.00 -21.31
N PHE A 82 -24.03 -3.82 -22.09
CA PHE A 82 -25.07 -4.73 -21.60
C PHE A 82 -24.50 -5.74 -20.58
N GLY A 83 -23.37 -6.37 -20.92
CA GLY A 83 -22.69 -7.31 -20.03
C GLY A 83 -22.25 -6.67 -18.71
N LEU A 84 -21.72 -5.45 -18.75
CA LEU A 84 -21.32 -4.70 -17.55
C LEU A 84 -22.53 -4.29 -16.71
N LEU A 85 -23.61 -3.77 -17.30
CA LEU A 85 -24.82 -3.39 -16.56
C LEU A 85 -25.47 -4.60 -15.87
N LYS A 86 -25.56 -5.72 -16.57
CA LYS A 86 -26.08 -6.98 -16.01
C LYS A 86 -25.11 -7.59 -14.99
N GLY A 87 -23.81 -7.54 -15.24
CA GLY A 87 -22.77 -8.17 -14.40
C GLY A 87 -22.34 -7.36 -13.18
N ALA A 88 -22.45 -6.03 -13.21
CA ALA A 88 -21.96 -5.14 -12.15
C ALA A 88 -22.55 -5.43 -10.76
N PRO A 89 -23.86 -5.73 -10.60
CA PRO A 89 -24.40 -6.10 -9.29
C PRO A 89 -23.71 -7.34 -8.69
N PHE A 90 -23.36 -8.33 -9.52
CA PHE A 90 -22.68 -9.55 -9.09
C PHE A 90 -21.24 -9.28 -8.68
N LEU A 91 -20.52 -8.44 -9.44
CA LEU A 91 -19.17 -8.01 -9.08
C LEU A 91 -19.16 -7.17 -7.81
N GLY A 92 -20.14 -6.28 -7.64
CA GLY A 92 -20.33 -5.50 -6.42
C GLY A 92 -20.61 -6.40 -5.22
N PHE A 93 -21.49 -7.39 -5.37
CA PHE A 93 -21.77 -8.37 -4.33
C PHE A 93 -20.54 -9.22 -3.98
N LEU A 94 -19.78 -9.72 -4.97
CA LEU A 94 -18.52 -10.41 -4.75
C LEU A 94 -17.51 -9.53 -4.02
N ALA A 95 -17.39 -8.25 -4.41
CA ALA A 95 -16.53 -7.30 -3.73
C ALA A 95 -16.97 -7.11 -2.26
N ILE A 96 -18.26 -7.02 -1.97
CA ILE A 96 -18.78 -6.96 -0.60
C ILE A 96 -18.39 -8.23 0.19
N LEU A 97 -18.57 -9.43 -0.38
CA LEU A 97 -18.17 -10.67 0.28
C LEU A 97 -16.67 -10.69 0.58
N ILE A 98 -15.83 -10.26 -0.37
CA ILE A 98 -14.38 -10.15 -0.18
C ILE A 98 -14.06 -9.14 0.94
N LEU A 99 -14.72 -7.98 0.96
CA LEU A 99 -14.52 -6.97 2.00
C LEU A 99 -14.93 -7.47 3.39
N LEU A 100 -16.06 -8.18 3.49
CA LEU A 100 -16.51 -8.78 4.74
C LEU A 100 -15.56 -9.90 5.20
N ALA A 101 -15.09 -10.73 4.28
CA ALA A 101 -14.09 -11.76 4.56
C ALA A 101 -12.78 -11.14 5.06
N GLN A 102 -12.29 -10.09 4.40
CA GLN A 102 -11.09 -9.35 4.80
C GLN A 102 -11.25 -8.69 6.16
N ARG A 103 -12.40 -8.05 6.44
CA ARG A 103 -12.69 -7.47 7.77
C ARG A 103 -12.69 -8.54 8.86
N ARG A 104 -13.25 -9.73 8.57
CA ARG A 104 -13.26 -10.86 9.50
C ARG A 104 -11.84 -11.39 9.75
N GLU A 105 -11.05 -11.55 8.71
CA GLU A 105 -9.65 -11.99 8.80
C GLU A 105 -8.81 -11.01 9.63
N ARG A 106 -8.96 -9.70 9.38
CA ARG A 106 -8.28 -8.65 10.16
C ARG A 106 -8.62 -8.72 11.64
N ARG A 107 -9.92 -8.81 11.98
CA ARG A 107 -10.36 -8.90 13.38
C ARG A 107 -9.87 -10.17 14.06
N TRP A 108 -9.88 -11.31 13.35
CA TRP A 108 -9.34 -12.56 13.88
C TRP A 108 -7.84 -12.43 14.17
N PHE A 109 -7.08 -11.85 13.24
CA PHE A 109 -5.64 -11.66 13.39
C PHE A 109 -5.30 -10.72 14.55
N GLU A 110 -6.00 -9.60 14.68
CA GLU A 110 -5.85 -8.67 15.81
C GLU A 110 -6.07 -9.35 17.16
N ILE A 111 -7.10 -10.20 17.28
CA ILE A 111 -7.39 -10.94 18.51
C ILE A 111 -6.31 -12.01 18.76
N ALA A 112 -5.93 -12.78 17.73
CA ALA A 112 -4.96 -13.86 17.87
C ALA A 112 -3.54 -13.37 18.23
N THR A 113 -3.22 -12.13 17.88
CA THR A 113 -1.90 -11.51 18.11
C THR A 113 -1.88 -10.50 19.25
N ALA A 114 -3.00 -10.26 19.94
CA ALA A 114 -3.13 -9.23 20.96
C ALA A 114 -2.06 -9.33 22.07
N ASP A 115 -1.77 -10.55 22.54
CA ASP A 115 -0.80 -10.77 23.62
C ASP A 115 0.67 -10.60 23.17
N GLU A 116 0.93 -10.75 21.87
CA GLU A 116 2.26 -10.59 21.26
C GLU A 116 2.47 -9.17 20.73
N ALA A 117 1.42 -8.35 20.66
CA ALA A 117 1.47 -7.04 20.06
C ALA A 117 2.35 -6.09 20.91
N GLY A 118 3.52 -5.75 20.37
CA GLY A 118 4.54 -4.95 21.04
C GLY A 118 5.72 -5.77 21.57
N SER A 119 5.80 -7.06 21.26
CA SER A 119 6.98 -7.88 21.50
C SER A 119 8.07 -7.66 20.45
N ASP A 120 9.24 -8.26 20.67
CA ASP A 120 10.36 -8.32 19.73
C ASP A 120 10.02 -9.06 18.42
N VAL A 121 8.99 -9.92 18.48
CA VAL A 121 8.51 -10.77 17.39
C VAL A 121 7.46 -10.06 16.54
N LEU A 122 6.62 -9.21 17.14
CA LEU A 122 5.50 -8.57 16.45
C LEU A 122 5.22 -7.16 17.01
N THR A 123 5.55 -6.13 16.25
CA THR A 123 5.27 -4.75 16.68
C THR A 123 3.80 -4.37 16.45
N ARG A 124 3.30 -3.36 17.19
CA ARG A 124 1.91 -2.87 17.02
C ARG A 124 1.65 -2.34 15.60
N GLU A 125 2.65 -1.71 14.98
CA GLU A 125 2.58 -1.24 13.59
C GLU A 125 2.54 -2.39 12.58
N GLU A 126 3.30 -3.45 12.84
CA GLU A 126 3.28 -4.67 12.03
C GLU A 126 1.92 -5.37 12.11
N VAL A 127 1.29 -5.43 13.30
CA VAL A 127 -0.07 -5.98 13.43
C VAL A 127 -1.06 -5.25 12.52
N ALA A 128 -1.04 -3.91 12.54
CA ALA A 128 -1.90 -3.09 11.70
C ALA A 128 -1.64 -3.32 10.20
N THR A 129 -0.36 -3.49 9.82
CA THR A 129 0.06 -3.72 8.43
C THR A 129 -0.30 -5.13 7.94
N LEU A 130 -0.11 -6.14 8.79
CA LEU A 130 -0.35 -7.56 8.47
C LEU A 130 -1.83 -7.89 8.31
N GLY A 131 -2.70 -7.19 9.05
CA GLY A 131 -4.16 -7.35 8.97
C GLY A 131 -4.79 -6.93 7.63
N ASP A 132 -4.06 -6.26 6.73
CA ASP A 132 -4.55 -5.85 5.40
C ASP A 132 -3.65 -6.37 4.27
N MET A 133 -4.25 -7.01 3.27
CA MET A 133 -3.54 -7.54 2.10
C MET A 133 -2.86 -6.43 1.29
N ARG A 134 -3.52 -5.28 1.10
CA ARG A 134 -2.97 -4.17 0.31
C ARG A 134 -1.79 -3.53 1.04
N SER A 135 -1.87 -3.39 2.35
CA SER A 135 -0.81 -2.83 3.18
C SER A 135 0.41 -3.75 3.24
N ARG A 136 0.23 -5.08 3.36
CA ARG A 136 1.32 -6.07 3.19
C ARG A 136 2.02 -5.94 1.84
N PHE A 137 1.24 -5.85 0.75
CA PHE A 137 1.78 -5.70 -0.60
C PHE A 137 2.58 -4.39 -0.75
N ARG A 138 2.03 -3.27 -0.28
CA ARG A 138 2.70 -1.95 -0.30
C ARG A 138 4.00 -1.97 0.51
N ALA A 139 4.01 -2.56 1.70
CA ALA A 139 5.21 -2.70 2.53
C ALA A 139 6.31 -3.50 1.82
N ARG A 140 5.97 -4.66 1.23
CA ARG A 140 6.93 -5.47 0.45
C ARG A 140 7.48 -4.73 -0.76
N ARG A 141 6.63 -3.98 -1.47
CA ARG A 141 7.05 -3.19 -2.64
C ARG A 141 7.93 -2.00 -2.24
N ALA A 142 7.61 -1.33 -1.13
CA ALA A 142 8.44 -0.25 -0.59
C ALA A 142 9.80 -0.76 -0.11
N MET A 143 9.84 -1.89 0.60
CA MET A 143 11.06 -2.57 0.99
C MET A 143 11.89 -3.00 -0.23
N GLY A 144 11.22 -3.58 -1.23
CA GLY A 144 11.86 -3.99 -2.48
C GLY A 144 12.49 -2.83 -3.26
N ARG A 145 11.90 -1.63 -3.20
CA ARG A 145 12.43 -0.42 -3.84
C ARG A 145 13.62 0.17 -3.08
N SER A 146 13.57 0.13 -1.75
CA SER A 146 14.58 0.76 -0.90
C SER A 146 15.78 -0.14 -0.60
N HIS A 147 15.60 -1.46 -0.53
CA HIS A 147 16.63 -2.44 -0.10
C HIS A 147 16.80 -3.58 -1.13
N GLY A 148 16.15 -3.48 -2.28
CA GLY A 148 16.26 -4.44 -3.39
C GLY A 148 15.24 -5.59 -3.36
N PRO A 149 15.05 -6.31 -4.47
CA PRO A 149 14.02 -7.34 -4.59
C PRO A 149 14.14 -8.48 -3.58
N SER A 150 15.37 -8.83 -3.17
CA SER A 150 15.66 -9.83 -2.14
C SER A 150 15.09 -9.41 -0.77
N ALA A 151 15.25 -8.15 -0.37
CA ALA A 151 14.68 -7.61 0.87
C ALA A 151 13.15 -7.65 0.87
N GLY A 152 12.53 -7.31 -0.27
CA GLY A 152 11.07 -7.43 -0.43
C GLY A 152 10.56 -8.86 -0.28
N LYS A 153 11.30 -9.85 -0.83
CA LYS A 153 11.00 -11.28 -0.66
C LYS A 153 11.21 -11.73 0.78
N LEU A 154 12.29 -11.29 1.43
CA LEU A 154 12.60 -11.63 2.82
C LEU A 154 11.55 -11.07 3.79
N LEU A 155 11.13 -9.81 3.61
CA LEU A 155 9.99 -9.23 4.33
C LEU A 155 8.71 -10.03 4.07
N GLY A 156 8.50 -10.52 2.84
CA GLY A 156 7.39 -11.43 2.54
C GLY A 156 7.41 -12.74 3.33
N ARG A 157 8.61 -13.31 3.56
CA ARG A 157 8.80 -14.50 4.40
C ARG A 157 8.57 -14.18 5.88
N LEU A 158 9.15 -13.08 6.38
CA LEU A 158 8.92 -12.59 7.75
C LEU A 158 7.42 -12.44 8.05
N GLN A 159 6.70 -11.74 7.18
CA GLN A 159 5.26 -11.53 7.34
C GLN A 159 4.46 -12.84 7.30
N ARG A 160 4.90 -13.84 6.52
CA ARG A 160 4.27 -15.17 6.49
C ARG A 160 4.46 -15.88 7.82
N GLU A 161 5.68 -15.88 8.35
CA GLU A 161 5.98 -16.52 9.63
C GLU A 161 5.28 -15.84 10.82
N GLN A 162 5.13 -14.51 10.79
CA GLN A 162 4.32 -13.78 11.77
C GLN A 162 2.84 -14.18 11.72
N ILE A 163 2.29 -14.47 10.54
CA ILE A 163 0.92 -14.99 10.41
C ILE A 163 0.83 -16.45 10.88
N ASN A 164 1.84 -17.27 10.56
CA ASN A 164 1.91 -18.66 11.03
C ASN A 164 1.96 -18.74 12.56
N LEU A 165 2.67 -17.81 13.23
CA LEU A 165 2.66 -17.70 14.69
C LEU A 165 1.25 -17.54 15.26
N ALA A 166 0.45 -16.65 14.67
CA ALA A 166 -0.94 -16.47 15.09
C ALA A 166 -1.76 -17.76 14.93
N MET A 167 -1.54 -18.50 13.84
CA MET A 167 -2.20 -19.78 13.57
C MET A 167 -1.78 -20.87 14.57
N VAL A 168 -0.49 -21.00 14.86
CA VAL A 168 0.06 -21.98 15.81
C VAL A 168 -0.42 -21.69 17.22
N ARG A 169 -0.37 -20.43 17.68
CA ARG A 169 -0.92 -20.04 19.00
C ARG A 169 -2.39 -20.38 19.11
N THR A 170 -3.19 -20.03 18.10
CA THR A 170 -4.64 -20.30 18.12
C THR A 170 -4.94 -21.80 18.17
N ARG A 171 -4.06 -22.64 17.60
CA ARG A 171 -4.21 -24.10 17.63
C ARG A 171 -3.84 -24.72 18.98
N VAL A 172 -2.72 -24.29 19.55
CA VAL A 172 -2.11 -24.93 20.72
C VAL A 172 -2.62 -24.36 22.05
N GLY A 173 -2.94 -23.06 22.10
CA GLY A 173 -3.41 -22.38 23.30
C GLY A 173 -2.31 -22.04 24.32
N ASP A 174 -1.33 -22.93 24.53
CA ASP A 174 -0.18 -22.69 25.42
C ASP A 174 0.87 -21.77 24.77
N PRO A 175 1.15 -20.58 25.34
CA PRO A 175 2.17 -19.66 24.82
C PRO A 175 3.59 -20.21 24.88
N SER A 176 3.89 -21.17 25.76
CA SER A 176 5.24 -21.71 26.01
C SER A 176 5.53 -22.98 25.21
N HIS A 177 4.57 -23.42 24.38
CA HIS A 177 4.71 -24.63 23.60
C HIS A 177 5.94 -24.57 22.66
N PRO A 178 6.68 -25.68 22.45
CA PRO A 178 7.89 -25.71 21.63
C PRO A 178 7.68 -25.17 20.21
N ASP A 179 6.54 -25.46 19.58
CA ASP A 179 6.22 -24.94 18.24
C ASP A 179 6.06 -23.41 18.22
N VAL A 180 5.48 -22.83 19.27
CA VAL A 180 5.36 -21.36 19.40
C VAL A 180 6.75 -20.75 19.59
N MET A 181 7.60 -21.36 20.42
CA MET A 181 8.98 -20.90 20.62
C MET A 181 9.80 -20.95 19.34
N LYS A 182 9.72 -22.07 18.61
CA LYS A 182 10.40 -22.25 17.32
C LYS A 182 9.98 -21.18 16.31
N GLN A 183 8.69 -20.86 16.27
CA GLN A 183 8.18 -19.84 15.38
C GLN A 183 8.65 -18.43 15.76
N ARG A 184 8.69 -18.10 17.07
CA ARG A 184 9.27 -16.84 17.56
C ARG A 184 10.74 -16.70 17.17
N GLU A 185 11.51 -17.79 17.30
CA GLU A 185 12.93 -17.79 16.94
C GLU A 185 13.15 -17.62 15.43
N GLU A 186 12.36 -18.29 14.59
CA GLU A 186 12.44 -18.08 13.14
C GLU A 186 12.16 -16.62 12.77
N ILE A 187 11.16 -15.99 13.41
CA ILE A 187 10.84 -14.58 13.20
C ILE A 187 12.02 -13.67 13.61
N ARG A 188 12.63 -13.90 14.77
CA ARG A 188 13.82 -13.13 15.20
C ARG A 188 14.96 -13.27 14.20
N SER A 189 15.24 -14.50 13.76
CA SER A 189 16.30 -14.76 12.78
C SER A 189 16.07 -14.01 11.45
N LEU A 190 14.82 -13.95 10.98
CA LEU A 190 14.44 -13.24 9.76
C LEU A 190 14.54 -11.73 9.94
N ARG A 191 14.22 -11.20 11.13
CA ARG A 191 14.39 -9.77 11.45
C ARG A 191 15.86 -9.36 11.43
N VAL A 192 16.74 -10.17 12.03
CA VAL A 192 18.20 -9.94 11.99
C VAL A 192 18.70 -9.95 10.55
N GLN A 193 18.29 -10.93 9.74
CA GLN A 193 18.67 -10.99 8.32
C GLN A 193 18.17 -9.77 7.54
N LEU A 194 16.93 -9.32 7.79
CA LEU A 194 16.36 -8.17 7.10
C LEU A 194 17.06 -6.86 7.49
N ALA A 195 17.40 -6.68 8.77
CA ALA A 195 18.13 -5.53 9.27
C ALA A 195 19.58 -5.47 8.74
N ALA A 196 20.17 -6.63 8.41
CA ALA A 196 21.50 -6.71 7.83
C ALA A 196 21.55 -6.31 6.34
N ILE A 197 20.41 -6.23 5.65
CA ILE A 197 20.39 -5.79 4.25
C ILE A 197 20.53 -4.28 4.22
N PRO A 198 21.61 -3.72 3.63
CA PRO A 198 21.77 -2.29 3.51
C PRO A 198 20.71 -1.69 2.58
N ALA A 199 20.27 -0.48 2.88
CA ALA A 199 19.48 0.29 1.94
C ALA A 199 20.27 0.43 0.63
N LEU A 200 19.59 0.21 -0.49
CA LEU A 200 20.13 0.57 -1.79
C LEU A 200 20.44 2.07 -1.74
N PRO A 201 21.60 2.49 -2.27
CA PRO A 201 21.86 3.90 -2.44
C PRO A 201 20.72 4.47 -3.28
N VAL A 202 19.92 5.35 -2.68
CA VAL A 202 19.00 6.18 -3.45
C VAL A 202 19.92 7.01 -4.34
N ALA A 203 20.03 6.61 -5.62
CA ALA A 203 20.64 7.47 -6.61
C ALA A 203 19.89 8.81 -6.49
N PRO A 204 20.59 9.93 -6.20
CA PRO A 204 19.93 11.23 -6.25
C PRO A 204 19.23 11.29 -7.60
N ILE A 205 17.95 11.69 -7.59
CA ILE A 205 17.21 11.90 -8.84
C ILE A 205 17.87 13.10 -9.51
N LEU A 206 18.92 12.82 -10.27
CA LEU A 206 19.57 13.78 -11.14
C LEU A 206 18.57 14.03 -12.28
N PRO A 207 18.11 15.28 -12.50
CA PRO A 207 17.40 15.58 -13.73
C PRO A 207 18.32 15.21 -14.91
N ALA A 208 17.77 14.48 -15.88
CA ALA A 208 18.51 14.02 -17.05
C ALA A 208 19.06 15.21 -17.85
N GLY A 209 20.36 15.50 -17.69
CA GLY A 209 21.13 16.32 -18.61
C GLY A 209 21.79 15.43 -19.68
N PRO A 210 21.91 15.88 -20.94
CA PRO A 210 22.56 15.10 -21.99
C PRO A 210 24.08 14.95 -21.72
N ALA A 211 24.62 13.84 -22.22
CA ALA A 211 25.93 13.30 -21.88
C ALA A 211 27.15 14.07 -22.45
N ALA A 212 28.29 13.81 -21.77
CA ALA A 212 29.68 13.77 -22.24
C ALA A 212 30.61 14.94 -21.84
N GLY A 213 31.66 14.58 -21.09
CA GLY A 213 32.88 15.38 -20.90
C GLY A 213 33.58 15.15 -19.55
N VAL A 214 34.53 14.21 -19.49
CA VAL A 214 35.54 14.01 -18.41
C VAL A 214 36.76 14.92 -18.77
N PRO A 215 37.62 15.49 -17.86
CA PRO A 215 38.10 14.97 -16.56
C PRO A 215 38.24 15.93 -15.34
N SER A 216 38.27 15.30 -14.16
CA SER A 216 39.20 15.50 -13.02
C SER A 216 39.48 16.89 -12.43
N MET A 217 39.16 17.11 -11.14
CA MET A 217 40.18 17.28 -10.09
C MET A 217 39.59 17.34 -8.67
N ALA A 218 40.45 17.00 -7.71
CA ALA A 218 40.28 16.67 -6.29
C ALA A 218 39.65 17.74 -5.36
N ALA A 219 39.48 17.29 -4.09
CA ALA A 219 39.41 18.05 -2.83
C ALA A 219 38.01 18.52 -2.39
N SER A 220 37.60 18.51 -1.13
CA SER A 220 38.07 17.96 0.15
C SER A 220 36.91 18.18 1.14
N ALA A 221 36.70 17.27 2.10
CA ALA A 221 35.89 17.58 3.28
C ALA A 221 36.63 18.60 4.19
N PRO A 222 35.94 19.39 5.04
CA PRO A 222 35.75 18.91 6.41
C PRO A 222 34.43 19.29 7.11
N GLN A 223 34.31 18.71 8.30
CA GLN A 223 33.21 18.63 9.26
C GLN A 223 32.94 19.95 10.01
N GLY A 224 31.74 20.07 10.60
CA GLY A 224 31.44 21.03 11.67
C GLY A 224 29.97 20.98 12.12
N VAL A 225 29.68 20.30 13.23
CA VAL A 225 28.37 20.29 13.91
C VAL A 225 28.37 21.44 14.94
N VAL A 226 27.38 22.33 14.89
CA VAL A 226 27.15 23.35 15.95
C VAL A 226 25.72 23.24 16.46
N THR A 227 25.58 22.85 17.72
CA THR A 227 24.32 22.78 18.48
C THR A 227 24.01 24.14 19.11
N GLY A 228 23.07 24.87 18.53
CA GLY A 228 22.38 26.01 19.12
C GLY A 228 20.91 25.97 18.73
N VAL A 229 20.02 26.50 19.57
CA VAL A 229 18.58 26.56 19.27
C VAL A 229 18.38 27.29 17.93
N TRP A 230 17.80 26.60 16.96
CA TRP A 230 17.62 27.10 15.61
C TRP A 230 16.47 28.11 15.58
N ALA A 231 16.72 29.30 15.04
CA ALA A 231 15.73 30.36 14.84
C ALA A 231 15.78 30.82 13.38
N PRO A 232 14.66 30.76 12.63
CA PRO A 232 14.65 31.15 11.23
C PRO A 232 14.70 32.67 11.08
N THR A 233 15.40 33.14 10.05
CA THR A 233 15.50 34.58 9.75
C THR A 233 14.86 34.92 8.40
N HIS A 234 14.73 33.95 7.50
CA HIS A 234 14.20 34.13 6.16
C HIS A 234 13.33 32.95 5.76
N ARG A 235 12.50 33.15 4.73
CA ARG A 235 11.61 32.15 4.17
C ARG A 235 11.79 32.08 2.65
N VAL A 236 11.80 30.87 2.13
CA VAL A 236 11.76 30.59 0.69
C VAL A 236 10.41 31.05 0.12
N PRO A 237 10.35 31.67 -1.07
CA PRO A 237 9.11 32.20 -1.65
C PRO A 237 8.07 31.10 -1.90
N ASP A 238 6.88 31.48 -2.39
CA ASP A 238 5.80 30.51 -2.70
C ASP A 238 6.13 29.55 -3.85
N SER A 239 7.26 29.77 -4.52
CA SER A 239 7.87 28.84 -5.47
C SER A 239 9.05 28.09 -4.85
N THR A 240 9.42 26.97 -5.44
CA THR A 240 10.67 26.31 -5.09
C THR A 240 11.88 27.20 -5.39
N LEU A 241 12.92 27.12 -4.57
CA LEU A 241 14.14 27.90 -4.73
C LEU A 241 15.35 26.99 -4.88
N GLN A 242 16.12 27.20 -5.94
CA GLN A 242 17.33 26.44 -6.18
C GLN A 242 18.43 26.84 -5.20
N ALA A 243 19.24 25.87 -4.80
CA ALA A 243 20.35 26.06 -3.88
C ALA A 243 21.61 25.36 -4.39
N TRP A 244 22.77 25.98 -4.21
CA TRP A 244 24.07 25.62 -4.75
C TRP A 244 25.10 25.33 -3.65
N ALA A 245 26.12 24.52 -3.95
CA ALA A 245 27.19 24.23 -2.99
C ALA A 245 28.12 25.43 -2.74
N ALA A 246 28.19 26.34 -3.69
CA ALA A 246 28.99 27.56 -3.68
C ALA A 246 28.19 28.68 -4.38
N PRO A 247 28.50 29.96 -4.12
CA PRO A 247 27.79 31.11 -4.69
C PRO A 247 28.15 31.33 -6.17
N ASP A 248 27.80 30.37 -7.01
CA ASP A 248 28.16 30.32 -8.43
C ASP A 248 26.97 29.79 -9.25
N PRO A 249 26.31 30.63 -10.07
CA PRO A 249 25.11 30.27 -10.81
C PRO A 249 25.39 29.29 -11.94
N SER A 250 26.65 29.19 -12.39
CA SER A 250 27.06 28.27 -13.46
C SER A 250 27.13 26.83 -12.98
N ARG A 251 27.19 26.61 -11.65
CA ARG A 251 27.16 25.28 -11.06
C ARG A 251 25.73 24.75 -11.05
N THR A 252 25.62 23.44 -11.06
CA THR A 252 24.32 22.81 -10.87
C THR A 252 23.83 23.05 -9.44
N PRO A 253 22.56 23.44 -9.26
CA PRO A 253 21.95 23.46 -7.95
C PRO A 253 22.05 22.06 -7.30
N ILE A 254 22.52 22.02 -6.07
CA ILE A 254 22.66 20.80 -5.27
C ILE A 254 21.38 20.43 -4.53
N ALA A 255 20.45 21.36 -4.39
CA ALA A 255 19.16 21.13 -3.77
C ALA A 255 18.12 22.12 -4.30
N THR A 256 16.86 21.73 -4.15
CA THR A 256 15.72 22.62 -4.37
C THR A 256 14.97 22.74 -3.06
N LEU A 257 14.95 23.93 -2.48
CA LEU A 257 14.22 24.22 -1.26
C LEU A 257 12.73 24.31 -1.58
N ALA A 258 11.92 23.66 -0.73
CA ALA A 258 10.47 23.69 -0.84
C ALA A 258 9.94 25.11 -0.63
N ALA A 259 8.83 25.43 -1.29
CA ALA A 259 8.14 26.70 -1.10
C ALA A 259 7.81 26.93 0.38
N ARG A 260 7.95 28.17 0.84
CA ARG A 260 7.71 28.59 2.24
C ARG A 260 8.57 27.86 3.29
N LEU A 261 9.69 27.25 2.90
CA LEU A 261 10.63 26.68 3.85
C LEU A 261 11.31 27.79 4.65
N ASP A 262 11.23 27.70 5.97
CA ASP A 262 11.93 28.58 6.91
C ASP A 262 13.42 28.21 6.97
N VAL A 263 14.28 29.20 6.78
CA VAL A 263 15.73 29.05 6.76
C VAL A 263 16.40 30.18 7.55
N ARG A 264 17.59 29.90 8.08
CA ARG A 264 18.44 30.93 8.70
C ARG A 264 19.54 31.33 7.74
N LEU A 265 19.58 32.59 7.34
CA LEU A 265 20.72 33.15 6.60
C LEU A 265 21.93 33.23 7.54
N VAL A 266 23.06 32.67 7.12
CA VAL A 266 24.30 32.60 7.91
C VAL A 266 25.42 33.43 7.27
N GLU A 267 25.42 33.56 5.95
CA GLU A 267 26.44 34.31 5.22
C GLU A 267 25.83 34.92 3.95
N ARG A 268 26.31 36.09 3.52
CA ARG A 268 25.91 36.70 2.24
C ARG A 268 27.13 37.20 1.50
N THR A 269 27.22 36.84 0.22
CA THR A 269 28.35 37.19 -0.67
C THR A 269 27.79 37.63 -2.01
N GLY A 270 27.74 38.95 -2.22
CA GLY A 270 27.07 39.54 -3.39
C GLY A 270 25.57 39.23 -3.42
N ASP A 271 25.11 38.72 -4.57
CA ASP A 271 23.71 38.29 -4.77
C ASP A 271 23.39 36.92 -4.13
N TRP A 272 24.36 36.29 -3.46
CA TRP A 272 24.21 34.96 -2.90
C TRP A 272 24.08 34.98 -1.37
N ALA A 273 23.21 34.13 -0.84
CA ALA A 273 23.06 33.91 0.60
C ALA A 273 23.28 32.45 0.94
N ARG A 274 24.15 32.16 1.90
CA ARG A 274 24.26 30.84 2.52
C ARG A 274 23.22 30.71 3.61
N VAL A 275 22.36 29.71 3.50
CA VAL A 275 21.27 29.45 4.43
C VAL A 275 21.43 28.10 5.12
N VAL A 276 20.85 27.98 6.32
CA VAL A 276 20.82 26.77 7.12
C VAL A 276 19.37 26.43 7.52
N ALA A 277 18.92 25.24 7.15
CA ALA A 277 17.61 24.71 7.50
C ALA A 277 17.58 24.13 8.93
N SER A 278 16.39 23.87 9.47
CA SER A 278 16.20 23.38 10.85
C SER A 278 16.85 22.02 11.14
N ASN A 279 17.04 21.20 10.10
CA ASN A 279 17.73 19.92 10.18
C ASN A 279 19.27 20.03 10.06
N GLY A 280 19.81 21.26 10.03
CA GLY A 280 21.26 21.52 9.90
C GLY A 280 21.79 21.48 8.47
N TRP A 281 20.95 21.26 7.45
CA TRP A 281 21.37 21.33 6.05
C TRP A 281 21.78 22.75 5.66
N THR A 282 22.85 22.92 4.87
CA THR A 282 23.34 24.24 4.43
C THR A 282 23.53 24.33 2.92
N GLY A 283 23.28 25.49 2.32
CA GLY A 283 23.56 25.75 0.91
C GLY A 283 23.42 27.23 0.53
N TRP A 284 23.90 27.59 -0.65
CA TRP A 284 23.85 28.95 -1.19
C TRP A 284 22.63 29.14 -2.08
N VAL A 285 21.88 30.22 -1.92
CA VAL A 285 20.70 30.55 -2.73
C VAL A 285 20.81 31.98 -3.25
N ASP A 286 20.03 32.33 -4.27
CA ASP A 286 19.90 33.74 -4.68
C ASP A 286 19.22 34.51 -3.54
N ALA A 287 19.97 35.41 -2.93
CA ALA A 287 19.55 36.17 -1.76
C ALA A 287 18.38 37.11 -2.06
N ARG A 288 18.19 37.49 -3.33
CA ARG A 288 17.13 38.42 -3.76
C ARG A 288 15.76 37.76 -3.76
N LEU A 289 15.72 36.42 -3.78
CA LEU A 289 14.49 35.65 -3.79
C LEU A 289 14.02 35.27 -2.38
N LEU A 290 14.84 35.45 -1.35
CA LEU A 290 14.49 35.16 0.04
C LEU A 290 13.60 36.26 0.63
N LEU A 291 12.56 35.85 1.36
CA LEU A 291 11.68 36.75 2.10
C LEU A 291 12.19 36.86 3.54
N ILE A 292 12.33 38.07 4.08
CA ILE A 292 12.72 38.29 5.48
C ILE A 292 11.55 37.93 6.39
N LEU A 293 11.79 37.17 7.44
CA LEU A 293 10.79 36.91 8.48
C LEU A 293 10.95 37.98 9.56
N GLY A 294 10.11 39.02 9.54
CA GLY A 294 10.16 40.09 10.55
C GLY A 294 9.73 41.50 10.12
N GLU A 295 9.07 41.68 8.97
CA GLU A 295 8.24 42.86 8.72
C GLU A 295 6.75 42.48 8.66
#